data_AF-A0A536GJP0-F1
#
_entry.id   AF-A0A536GJP0-F1
#
_cell.length_a   1.000
_cell.length_b   1.000
_cell.length_c   1.000
_cell.angle_alpha   90.00
_cell.angle_beta   90.00
_cell.angle_gamma   90.00
#
_symmetry.space_group_name_H-M   'P 1'
#
loop_
_entity.id
_entity.type
_entity.pdbx_description
1 polymer ?
#
loop_
_entity_poly.entity_id
_entity_poly.type
_entity_poly.pdbx_seq_one_letter_code
_entity_poly.pdbx_strand_id
1 'polypeptide(L)'
;MADGPVVWGRPLPARRGGVFVVELPEARATAPIELTRVGKWLERVPDLRLDGARPTSRALAVRLAAFWVPSARVLYVGSTDGSIGGRIEAIRNTVLGDRRPHGGGHWLHTLLGLERARVWWAPTDAAEEYEDGVLGAFAESVPDAERLALPDQTIILPFANLRTPTGERKATGLTNSLLPGEPTRAVPVGRIVEVPAGSADGAGGLPPSRAAGGTVRRGPRPAPSREASRAAPSRAKAARPAAAATWVSAEGLDRLRAEHAELTGVRRPEVIGRIKAAKELGDLKENADYAAAREEQSFLEGRIAAIEQTLREATVIEVADGASGRASIGSTVTIEDDDGIRTTFTIVGSTEADPAAGRISNVSPVGRALLGGRVGDDVVVATPRGEARYRIIEVR
;
A
#
# COMPACT_ATOMS: atom_id res chain seq x y z
N MET A 1 -4.83 19.26 13.48
CA MET A 1 -3.47 18.93 13.95
C MET A 1 -3.21 19.67 15.24
N ALA A 2 -2.47 19.08 16.18
CA ALA A 2 -2.28 19.64 17.53
C ALA A 2 -1.17 20.71 17.58
N ASP A 3 -0.14 20.56 16.74
CA ASP A 3 1.03 21.42 16.72
C ASP A 3 1.28 22.04 15.34
N GLY A 4 2.03 23.15 15.34
CA GLY A 4 2.38 23.94 14.17
C GLY A 4 1.69 25.31 14.14
N PRO A 5 1.79 26.05 13.02
CA PRO A 5 2.53 25.69 11.82
C PRO A 5 4.01 26.04 11.91
N VAL A 6 4.87 25.21 11.30
CA VAL A 6 6.25 25.56 10.99
C VAL A 6 6.39 25.74 9.48
N VAL A 7 7.05 26.83 9.05
CA VAL A 7 7.28 27.10 7.63
C VAL A 7 8.21 26.03 7.03
N TRP A 8 7.90 25.57 5.83
CA TRP A 8 8.70 24.63 5.07
C TRP A 8 10.16 25.08 4.98
N GLY A 9 11.09 24.14 5.10
CA GLY A 9 12.52 24.43 5.17
C GLY A 9 13.05 24.80 6.56
N ARG A 10 12.21 25.13 7.54
CA ARG A 10 12.64 25.33 8.93
C ARG A 10 12.75 24.00 9.70
N PRO A 11 13.69 23.85 10.65
CA PRO A 11 13.77 22.65 11.49
C PRO A 11 12.46 22.42 12.25
N LEU A 12 11.98 21.17 12.25
CA LEU A 12 10.76 20.78 12.94
C LEU A 12 11.12 20.09 14.27
N PRO A 13 10.71 20.61 15.44
CA PRO A 13 11.11 20.06 16.74
C PRO A 13 10.34 18.79 17.15
N ALA A 14 9.67 18.11 16.21
CA ALA A 14 8.87 16.92 16.45
C ALA A 14 9.73 15.65 16.41
N ARG A 15 10.13 15.12 17.58
CA ARG A 15 11.04 13.96 17.69
C ARG A 15 10.34 12.61 17.83
N ARG A 16 9.02 12.60 17.97
CA ARG A 16 8.19 11.38 18.06
C ARG A 16 7.52 11.08 16.72
N GLY A 17 7.02 9.85 16.57
CA GLY A 17 6.11 9.46 15.51
C GLY A 17 4.73 10.09 15.63
N GLY A 18 4.00 10.03 14.53
CA GLY A 18 2.65 10.57 14.38
C GLY A 18 2.37 11.02 12.95
N VAL A 19 1.34 11.86 12.82
CA VAL A 19 0.84 12.35 11.53
C VAL A 19 1.27 13.80 11.29
N PHE A 20 1.46 14.17 10.03
CA PHE A 20 1.76 15.53 9.61
C PHE A 20 1.06 15.91 8.31
N VAL A 21 0.86 17.21 8.12
CA VAL A 21 0.21 17.81 6.96
C VAL A 21 1.07 18.95 6.45
N VAL A 22 1.32 18.96 5.15
CA VAL A 22 1.93 20.06 4.42
C VAL A 22 0.82 20.81 3.68
N GLU A 23 0.69 22.10 3.95
CA GLU A 23 -0.33 22.95 3.32
C GLU A 23 0.26 24.25 2.76
N LEU A 24 -0.48 24.89 1.86
CA LEU A 24 -0.23 26.25 1.43
C LEU A 24 -0.85 27.27 2.41
N PRO A 25 -0.24 28.46 2.53
CA PRO A 25 -0.84 29.57 3.27
C PRO A 25 -2.23 29.94 2.74
N GLU A 26 -2.45 29.82 1.44
CA GLU A 26 -3.70 30.15 0.75
C GLU A 26 -3.93 29.16 -0.39
N ALA A 27 -5.21 28.92 -0.71
CA ALA A 27 -5.60 28.12 -1.86
C ALA A 27 -5.18 28.83 -3.16
N ARG A 28 -4.96 28.06 -4.23
CA ARG A 28 -4.53 28.61 -5.52
C ARG A 28 -5.38 28.04 -6.64
N ALA A 29 -5.96 28.94 -7.44
CA ALA A 29 -6.77 28.57 -8.59
C ALA A 29 -6.01 27.71 -9.61
N THR A 30 -4.70 27.93 -9.74
CA THR A 30 -3.84 27.20 -10.69
C THR A 30 -2.70 26.51 -9.96
N ALA A 31 -2.36 25.31 -10.44
CA ALA A 31 -1.23 24.55 -9.96
C ALA A 31 0.08 25.31 -10.26
N PRO A 32 0.88 25.68 -9.24
CA PRO A 32 2.11 26.44 -9.46
C PRO A 32 3.26 25.50 -9.86
N ILE A 33 3.11 24.72 -10.94
CA ILE A 33 4.13 23.76 -11.38
C ILE A 33 5.29 24.50 -12.05
N GLU A 34 6.53 24.27 -11.59
CA GLU A 34 7.72 24.86 -12.18
C GLU A 34 8.25 24.02 -13.35
N LEU A 35 8.06 24.51 -14.57
CA LEU A 35 8.43 23.80 -15.80
C LEU A 35 9.92 23.43 -15.87
N THR A 36 10.80 24.28 -15.35
CA THR A 36 12.25 24.03 -15.32
C THR A 36 12.60 22.84 -14.44
N ARG A 37 11.94 22.66 -13.28
CA ARG A 37 12.14 21.47 -12.42
C ARG A 37 11.64 20.20 -13.10
N VAL A 38 10.48 20.28 -13.76
CA VAL A 38 9.93 19.17 -14.53
C VAL A 38 10.87 18.78 -15.68
N GLY A 39 11.46 19.75 -16.39
CA GLY A 39 12.46 19.51 -17.42
C GLY A 39 13.71 18.81 -16.89
N LYS A 40 14.29 19.31 -15.79
CA LYS A 40 15.44 18.68 -15.13
C LYS A 40 15.13 17.26 -14.66
N TRP A 41 13.91 16.99 -14.23
CA TRP A 41 13.48 15.64 -13.87
C TRP A 41 13.48 14.69 -15.08
N LEU A 42 12.95 15.13 -16.23
CA LEU A 42 12.95 14.35 -17.48
C LEU A 42 14.35 14.12 -18.06
N GLU A 43 15.26 15.07 -17.87
CA GLU A 43 16.67 14.91 -18.23
C GLU A 43 17.36 13.90 -17.32
N ARG A 44 17.11 13.99 -16.00
CA ARG A 44 17.68 13.10 -14.99
C ARG A 44 17.18 11.67 -15.11
N VAL A 45 15.93 11.47 -15.54
CA VAL A 45 15.31 10.15 -15.71
C VAL A 45 14.84 9.95 -17.16
N PRO A 46 15.75 9.57 -18.08
CA PRO A 46 15.43 9.42 -19.50
C PRO A 46 14.34 8.38 -19.80
N ASP A 47 14.17 7.41 -18.90
CA ASP A 47 13.21 6.33 -19.03
C ASP A 47 11.81 6.67 -18.50
N LEU A 48 11.61 7.85 -17.92
CA LEU A 48 10.29 8.32 -17.49
C LEU A 48 9.31 8.29 -18.67
N ARG A 49 8.17 7.64 -18.45
CA ARG A 49 7.04 7.60 -19.39
C ARG A 49 5.79 8.17 -18.74
N LEU A 50 4.97 8.78 -19.57
CA LEU A 50 3.62 9.21 -19.28
C LEU A 50 2.70 8.48 -20.27
N ASP A 51 1.82 7.64 -19.74
CA ASP A 51 0.91 6.80 -20.53
C ASP A 51 1.66 5.97 -21.61
N GLY A 52 2.85 5.46 -21.25
CA GLY A 52 3.70 4.64 -22.12
C GLY A 52 4.63 5.42 -23.06
N ALA A 53 4.41 6.73 -23.27
CA ALA A 53 5.25 7.56 -24.14
C ALA A 53 6.21 8.46 -23.34
N ARG A 54 7.33 8.89 -23.94
CA ARG A 54 8.20 9.89 -23.30
C ARG A 54 7.54 11.27 -23.41
N PRO A 55 7.17 11.92 -22.29
CA PRO A 55 6.48 13.21 -22.35
C PRO A 55 7.46 14.37 -22.61
N THR A 56 6.92 15.48 -23.12
CA THR A 56 7.59 16.78 -23.03
C THR A 56 7.42 17.36 -21.63
N SER A 57 8.28 18.30 -21.21
CA SER A 57 8.15 18.99 -19.92
C SER A 57 6.78 19.63 -19.76
N ARG A 58 6.21 20.17 -20.84
CA ARG A 58 4.87 20.78 -20.84
C ARG A 58 3.77 19.74 -20.67
N ALA A 59 3.84 18.62 -21.39
CA ALA A 59 2.86 17.55 -21.26
C ALA A 59 2.86 16.95 -19.85
N LEU A 60 4.05 16.73 -19.27
CA LEU A 60 4.19 16.26 -17.90
C LEU A 60 3.64 17.28 -16.89
N ALA A 61 3.97 18.57 -17.04
CA ALA A 61 3.44 19.62 -16.17
C ALA A 61 1.91 19.72 -16.23
N VAL A 62 1.30 19.59 -17.42
CA VAL A 62 -0.16 19.55 -17.60
C VAL A 62 -0.76 18.33 -16.90
N ARG A 63 -0.15 17.15 -17.03
CA ARG A 63 -0.62 15.95 -16.33
C ARG A 63 -0.56 16.14 -14.81
N LEU A 64 0.54 16.66 -14.27
CA LEU A 64 0.65 16.92 -12.83
C LEU A 64 -0.40 17.92 -12.37
N ALA A 65 -0.58 19.03 -13.10
CA ALA A 65 -1.57 20.05 -12.80
C ALA A 65 -3.02 19.53 -12.81
N ALA A 66 -3.32 18.48 -13.57
CA ALA A 66 -4.66 17.88 -13.58
C ALA A 66 -5.06 17.27 -12.22
N PHE A 67 -4.11 16.97 -11.34
CA PHE A 67 -4.37 16.49 -9.97
C PHE A 67 -4.46 17.61 -8.94
N TRP A 68 -4.45 18.87 -9.38
CA TRP A 68 -4.57 20.03 -8.51
C TRP A 68 -6.04 20.29 -8.16
N VAL A 69 -6.29 20.56 -6.88
CA VAL A 69 -7.62 20.92 -6.37
C VAL A 69 -7.57 22.41 -6.03
N PRO A 70 -8.17 23.31 -6.83
CA PRO A 70 -8.09 24.76 -6.66
C PRO A 70 -8.44 25.28 -5.27
N SER A 71 -9.47 24.70 -4.66
CA SER A 71 -9.95 25.06 -3.31
C SER A 71 -9.07 24.51 -2.18
N ALA A 72 -8.23 23.51 -2.46
CA ALA A 72 -7.43 22.84 -1.45
C ALA A 72 -6.19 23.64 -1.06
N ARG A 73 -5.90 23.63 0.24
CA ARG A 73 -4.64 24.12 0.82
C ARG A 73 -3.69 22.98 1.13
N VAL A 74 -4.24 21.83 1.53
CA VAL A 74 -3.45 20.64 1.87
C VAL A 74 -2.82 20.05 0.60
N LEU A 75 -1.50 19.97 0.60
CA LEU A 75 -0.71 19.44 -0.52
C LEU A 75 -0.28 18.01 -0.29
N TYR A 76 0.01 17.67 0.98
CA TYR A 76 0.52 16.36 1.35
C TYR A 76 0.11 16.02 2.79
N VAL A 77 -0.28 14.78 3.00
CA VAL A 77 -0.50 14.17 4.33
C VAL A 77 0.45 12.99 4.42
N GLY A 78 1.07 12.80 5.58
CA GLY A 78 1.93 11.65 5.81
C GLY A 78 1.94 11.26 7.28
N SER A 79 2.33 10.01 7.54
CA SER A 79 2.59 9.50 8.88
C SER A 79 4.00 8.92 9.00
N THR A 80 4.43 8.65 10.23
CA THR A 80 5.67 7.93 10.52
C THR A 80 5.67 7.41 11.96
N ASP A 81 6.17 6.19 12.18
CA ASP A 81 6.46 5.68 13.53
C ASP A 81 7.74 6.30 14.12
N GLY A 82 8.67 6.68 13.25
CA GLY A 82 9.89 7.42 13.60
C GLY A 82 9.66 8.92 13.77
N SER A 83 10.71 9.70 13.96
CA SER A 83 10.62 11.16 14.13
C SER A 83 9.92 11.86 12.94
N ILE A 84 8.80 12.56 13.21
CA ILE A 84 8.14 13.42 12.21
C ILE A 84 9.11 14.46 11.65
N GLY A 85 9.96 15.06 12.49
CA GLY A 85 10.96 16.02 12.04
C GLY A 85 11.98 15.41 11.07
N GLY A 86 12.45 14.20 11.36
CA GLY A 86 13.36 13.46 10.46
C GLY A 86 12.69 13.06 9.15
N ARG A 87 11.40 12.68 9.20
CA ARG A 87 10.58 12.35 8.03
C ARG A 87 10.41 13.56 7.10
N ILE A 88 10.06 14.73 7.65
CA ILE A 88 9.96 15.99 6.89
C ILE A 88 11.32 16.38 6.30
N GLU A 89 12.41 16.22 7.05
CA GLU A 89 13.76 16.47 6.55
C GLU A 89 14.12 15.55 5.38
N ALA A 90 13.81 14.25 5.46
CA ALA A 90 13.99 13.32 4.36
C ALA A 90 13.19 13.71 3.10
N ILE A 91 11.94 14.18 3.27
CA ILE A 91 11.15 14.70 2.14
C ILE A 91 11.85 15.91 1.52
N ARG A 92 12.34 16.86 2.32
CA ARG A 92 13.03 18.07 1.81
C ARG A 92 14.31 17.75 1.05
N ASN A 93 15.06 16.75 1.51
CA ASN A 93 16.33 16.35 0.92
C ASN A 93 16.16 15.47 -0.32
N THR A 94 14.95 14.96 -0.57
CA THR A 94 14.64 14.17 -1.77
C THR A 94 14.74 15.05 -3.01
N VAL A 95 15.44 14.56 -4.04
CA VAL A 95 15.48 15.16 -5.37
C VAL A 95 14.52 14.40 -6.30
N LEU A 96 13.86 15.13 -7.20
CA LEU A 96 12.98 14.52 -8.20
C LEU A 96 13.75 13.47 -9.02
N GLY A 97 13.18 12.28 -9.11
CA GLY A 97 13.77 11.17 -9.84
C GLY A 97 14.85 10.39 -9.09
N ASP A 98 15.08 10.66 -7.80
CA ASP A 98 15.95 9.81 -6.99
C ASP A 98 15.53 8.34 -7.04
N ARG A 99 16.49 7.43 -6.84
CA ARG A 99 16.24 5.98 -6.88
C ARG A 99 15.24 5.53 -5.81
N ARG A 100 15.29 6.20 -4.66
CA ARG A 100 14.48 5.93 -3.47
C ARG A 100 14.00 7.26 -2.88
N PRO A 101 13.11 7.98 -3.58
CA PRO A 101 12.58 9.23 -3.06
C PRO A 101 11.61 8.93 -1.92
N HIS A 102 11.29 9.94 -1.13
CA HIS A 102 10.17 9.81 -0.21
C HIS A 102 8.87 9.45 -0.94
N GLY A 103 8.12 8.48 -0.38
CA GLY A 103 6.83 8.04 -0.91
C GLY A 103 5.84 9.19 -1.09
N GLY A 104 5.52 9.52 -2.35
CA GLY A 104 4.59 10.60 -2.72
C GLY A 104 5.13 12.02 -2.55
N GLY A 105 5.64 12.36 -1.36
CA GLY A 105 6.09 13.71 -0.99
C GLY A 105 7.08 14.38 -1.95
N HIS A 106 7.85 13.60 -2.74
CA HIS A 106 8.74 14.17 -3.76
C HIS A 106 8.02 15.01 -4.84
N TRP A 107 6.72 14.78 -5.09
CA TRP A 107 5.92 15.59 -6.03
C TRP A 107 5.79 17.04 -5.59
N LEU A 108 5.94 17.34 -4.29
CA LEU A 108 5.97 18.71 -3.78
C LEU A 108 7.07 19.53 -4.45
N HIS A 109 8.21 18.91 -4.78
CA HIS A 109 9.34 19.58 -5.41
C HIS A 109 9.11 19.96 -6.87
N THR A 110 7.94 19.64 -7.43
CA THR A 110 7.51 20.18 -8.73
C THR A 110 6.89 21.57 -8.61
N LEU A 111 6.56 22.02 -7.39
CA LEU A 111 5.85 23.27 -7.14
C LEU A 111 6.81 24.45 -6.94
N LEU A 112 6.40 25.60 -7.47
CA LEU A 112 6.92 26.92 -7.14
C LEU A 112 6.24 27.45 -5.88
N GLY A 113 7.02 27.98 -4.94
CA GLY A 113 6.48 28.55 -3.71
C GLY A 113 6.39 27.57 -2.54
N LEU A 114 6.96 26.37 -2.66
CA LEU A 114 6.96 25.36 -1.60
C LEU A 114 7.63 25.88 -0.32
N GLU A 115 8.57 26.81 -0.42
CA GLU A 115 9.22 27.48 0.72
C GLU A 115 8.25 28.26 1.62
N ARG A 116 7.06 28.61 1.10
CA ARG A 116 5.99 29.25 1.87
C ARG A 116 5.01 28.26 2.48
N ALA A 117 5.09 26.98 2.12
CA ALA A 117 4.21 25.96 2.68
C ALA A 117 4.41 25.86 4.20
N ARG A 118 3.39 25.36 4.89
CA ARG A 118 3.38 25.18 6.34
C ARG A 118 3.21 23.71 6.67
N VAL A 119 3.92 23.28 7.70
CA VAL A 119 3.83 21.93 8.24
C VAL A 119 3.12 21.98 9.57
N TRP A 120 2.05 21.21 9.67
CA TRP A 120 1.33 20.92 10.90
C TRP A 120 1.57 19.47 11.28
N TRP A 121 1.57 19.16 12.57
CA TRP A 121 1.79 17.78 13.02
C TRP A 121 1.03 17.46 14.30
N ALA A 122 0.94 16.17 14.60
CA ALA A 122 0.42 15.67 15.86
C ALA A 122 1.17 14.37 16.20
N PRO A 123 1.93 14.33 17.31
CA PRO A 123 2.50 13.08 17.79
C PRO A 123 1.39 12.11 18.20
N THR A 124 1.47 10.87 17.76
CA THR A 124 0.49 9.82 18.10
C THR A 124 1.13 8.45 17.90
N ASP A 125 0.68 7.47 18.68
CA ASP A 125 1.08 6.07 18.54
C ASP A 125 0.18 5.31 17.54
N ALA A 126 -0.87 5.97 17.01
CA ALA A 126 -1.78 5.46 15.98
C ALA A 126 -1.65 6.28 14.68
N ALA A 127 -0.44 6.41 14.16
CA ALA A 127 -0.13 7.37 13.09
C ALA A 127 -0.86 7.09 11.77
N GLU A 128 -1.01 5.81 11.39
CA GLU A 128 -1.71 5.38 10.17
C GLU A 128 -3.21 5.69 10.23
N GLU A 129 -3.88 5.38 11.35
CA GLU A 129 -5.32 5.67 11.53
C GLU A 129 -5.61 7.17 11.43
N TYR A 130 -4.72 8.01 11.98
CA TYR A 130 -4.85 9.46 11.87
C TYR A 130 -4.57 9.96 10.44
N GLU A 131 -3.61 9.37 9.73
CA GLU A 131 -3.39 9.67 8.31
C GLU A 131 -4.61 9.34 7.47
N ASP A 132 -5.20 8.15 7.65
CA ASP A 132 -6.44 7.74 7.00
C ASP A 132 -7.58 8.73 7.28
N GLY A 133 -7.77 9.11 8.54
CA GLY A 133 -8.80 10.08 8.93
C GLY A 133 -8.59 11.46 8.28
N VAL A 134 -7.35 11.95 8.22
CA VAL A 134 -7.03 13.24 7.58
C VAL A 134 -7.21 13.17 6.06
N LEU A 135 -6.85 12.07 5.42
CA LEU A 135 -7.08 11.85 4.00
C LEU A 135 -8.57 11.74 3.66
N GLY A 136 -9.36 11.06 4.49
CA GLY A 136 -10.82 11.00 4.38
C GLY A 136 -11.45 12.39 4.49
N ALA A 137 -11.08 13.16 5.52
CA ALA A 137 -11.56 14.53 5.70
C ALA A 137 -11.16 15.44 4.52
N PHE A 138 -9.97 15.26 3.95
CA PHE A 138 -9.57 15.96 2.73
C PHE A 138 -10.50 15.63 1.56
N ALA A 139 -10.75 14.33 1.30
CA ALA A 139 -11.60 13.87 0.21
C ALA A 139 -13.04 14.41 0.32
N GLU A 140 -13.59 14.43 1.53
CA GLU A 140 -14.91 15.01 1.84
C GLU A 140 -14.95 16.53 1.64
N SER A 141 -13.85 17.23 1.92
CA SER A 141 -13.77 18.69 1.79
C SER A 141 -13.71 19.18 0.34
N VAL A 142 -13.35 18.31 -0.62
CA VAL A 142 -13.22 18.67 -2.03
C VAL A 142 -14.61 18.89 -2.64
N PRO A 143 -14.93 20.07 -3.21
CA PRO A 143 -16.21 20.32 -3.85
C PRO A 143 -16.48 19.38 -5.03
N ASP A 144 -17.73 18.98 -5.23
CA ASP A 144 -18.13 18.04 -6.30
C ASP A 144 -17.69 18.51 -7.69
N ALA A 145 -17.77 19.82 -7.96
CA ALA A 145 -17.33 20.40 -9.23
C ALA A 145 -15.83 20.18 -9.49
N GLU A 146 -14.98 20.29 -8.47
CA GLU A 146 -13.55 20.03 -8.57
C GLU A 146 -13.27 18.52 -8.61
N ARG A 147 -14.05 17.71 -7.86
CA ARG A 147 -13.95 16.25 -7.89
C ARG A 147 -14.19 15.69 -9.29
N LEU A 148 -15.20 16.20 -10.00
CA LEU A 148 -15.51 15.80 -11.38
C LEU A 148 -14.42 16.18 -12.39
N ALA A 149 -13.60 17.20 -12.09
CA ALA A 149 -12.51 17.64 -12.94
C ALA A 149 -11.22 16.82 -12.74
N LEU A 150 -11.13 16.01 -11.68
CA LEU A 150 -9.97 15.17 -11.43
C LEU A 150 -9.91 13.98 -12.42
N PRO A 151 -8.71 13.56 -12.87
CA PRO A 151 -8.54 12.41 -13.75
C PRO A 151 -9.08 11.10 -13.18
N ASP A 152 -9.06 10.96 -11.86
CA ASP A 152 -9.57 9.82 -11.11
C ASP A 152 -10.53 10.34 -10.04
N GLN A 153 -11.81 9.99 -10.19
CA GLN A 153 -12.88 10.41 -9.27
C GLN A 153 -13.07 9.44 -8.11
N THR A 154 -12.41 8.27 -8.16
CA THR A 154 -12.51 7.22 -7.13
C THR A 154 -11.49 7.43 -6.02
N ILE A 155 -10.32 7.97 -6.36
CA ILE A 155 -9.21 8.19 -5.41
C ILE A 155 -8.93 9.70 -5.28
N ILE A 156 -9.53 10.32 -4.28
CA ILE A 156 -9.36 11.75 -4.00
C ILE A 156 -8.28 11.95 -2.93
N LEU A 157 -7.13 12.43 -3.36
CA LEU A 157 -5.95 12.60 -2.52
C LEU A 157 -5.35 13.99 -2.67
N PRO A 158 -4.70 14.53 -1.63
CA PRO A 158 -3.89 15.73 -1.75
C PRO A 158 -2.91 15.63 -2.91
N PHE A 159 -2.53 16.78 -3.48
CA PHE A 159 -1.76 16.86 -4.72
C PHE A 159 -0.57 15.89 -4.77
N ALA A 160 0.28 15.86 -3.73
CA ALA A 160 1.49 15.04 -3.68
C ALA A 160 1.29 13.62 -3.10
N ASN A 161 0.12 13.31 -2.53
CA ASN A 161 -0.19 11.93 -2.13
C ASN A 161 -0.44 11.10 -3.39
N LEU A 162 0.31 10.00 -3.52
CA LEU A 162 0.21 9.09 -4.67
C LEU A 162 -0.62 7.85 -4.39
N ARG A 163 -0.83 7.54 -3.11
CA ARG A 163 -1.52 6.34 -2.67
C ARG A 163 -2.31 6.62 -1.41
N THR A 164 -3.33 5.82 -1.18
CA THR A 164 -3.97 5.66 0.13
C THR A 164 -3.11 4.76 1.02
N PRO A 165 -3.28 4.81 2.34
CA PRO A 165 -2.65 3.84 3.26
C PRO A 165 -3.09 2.39 2.99
N THR A 166 -4.30 2.18 2.47
CA THR A 166 -4.81 0.88 2.02
C THR A 166 -4.14 0.34 0.75
N GLY A 167 -3.34 1.17 0.06
CA GLY A 167 -2.48 0.76 -1.05
C GLY A 167 -3.00 1.10 -2.45
N GLU A 168 -4.22 1.63 -2.57
CA GLU A 168 -4.78 2.13 -3.82
C GLU A 168 -3.92 3.28 -4.36
N ARG A 169 -3.80 3.39 -5.69
CA ARG A 169 -2.88 4.35 -6.31
C ARG A 169 -3.63 5.35 -7.18
N LYS A 170 -3.28 6.63 -7.02
CA LYS A 170 -3.67 7.70 -7.93
C LYS A 170 -3.24 7.32 -9.36
N ALA A 171 -4.17 7.37 -10.31
CA ALA A 171 -3.94 7.02 -11.72
C ALA A 171 -3.11 8.08 -12.46
N THR A 172 -1.84 8.26 -12.10
CA THR A 172 -0.98 9.33 -12.64
C THR A 172 -0.57 9.10 -14.09
N GLY A 173 -0.53 7.84 -14.53
CA GLY A 173 0.04 7.42 -15.82
C GLY A 173 1.57 7.50 -15.88
N LEU A 174 2.25 7.89 -14.78
CA LEU A 174 3.70 7.92 -14.73
C LEU A 174 4.28 6.53 -14.46
N THR A 175 5.22 6.13 -15.30
CA THR A 175 6.03 4.92 -15.10
C THR A 175 7.51 5.27 -15.26
N ASN A 176 8.38 4.46 -14.64
CA ASN A 176 9.84 4.63 -14.68
C ASN A 176 10.30 6.04 -14.30
N SER A 177 9.62 6.69 -13.36
CA SER A 177 9.87 8.08 -12.99
C SER A 177 11.05 8.28 -12.05
N LEU A 178 11.74 7.19 -11.69
CA LEU A 178 12.86 7.14 -10.76
C LEU A 178 14.10 6.60 -11.46
N LEU A 179 15.28 7.01 -11.00
CA LEU A 179 16.54 6.43 -11.45
C LEU A 179 16.55 4.91 -11.18
N PRO A 180 17.11 4.10 -12.09
CA PRO A 180 17.23 2.67 -11.89
C PRO A 180 18.10 2.35 -10.66
N GLY A 181 17.72 1.31 -9.93
CA GLY A 181 18.53 0.76 -8.84
C GLY A 181 19.88 0.24 -9.36
N GLU A 182 20.90 0.21 -8.52
CA GLU A 182 22.14 -0.50 -8.87
C GLU A 182 21.84 -2.01 -9.01
N PRO A 183 22.40 -2.70 -10.02
CA PRO A 183 22.37 -4.15 -10.04
C PRO A 183 23.05 -4.66 -8.77
N THR A 184 22.35 -5.53 -8.03
CA THR A 184 22.88 -6.13 -6.81
C THR A 184 24.21 -6.80 -7.13
N ARG A 185 25.30 -6.36 -6.51
CA ARG A 185 26.59 -7.03 -6.63
C ARG A 185 26.41 -8.44 -6.08
N ALA A 186 26.63 -9.46 -6.91
CA ALA A 186 26.50 -10.85 -6.50
C ALA A 186 27.34 -11.08 -5.23
N VAL A 187 26.69 -11.59 -4.18
CA VAL A 187 27.38 -12.01 -2.96
C VAL A 187 28.39 -13.09 -3.37
N PRO A 188 29.70 -12.93 -3.10
CA PRO A 188 30.64 -14.01 -3.36
C PRO A 188 30.22 -15.21 -2.52
N VAL A 189 29.98 -16.34 -3.19
CA VAL A 189 29.68 -17.62 -2.55
C VAL A 189 30.78 -17.89 -1.53
N GLY A 190 30.41 -17.94 -0.25
CA GLY A 190 31.35 -18.21 0.84
C GLY A 190 32.10 -19.51 0.56
N ARG A 191 33.42 -19.45 0.54
CA ARG A 191 34.27 -20.63 0.41
C ARG A 191 34.03 -21.52 1.63
N ILE A 192 33.32 -22.63 1.46
CA ILE A 192 33.20 -23.65 2.49
C ILE A 192 34.60 -24.24 2.68
N VAL A 193 35.17 -24.02 3.87
CA VAL A 193 36.37 -24.72 4.29
C VAL A 193 35.90 -25.98 5.01
N GLU A 194 36.01 -27.13 4.37
CA GLU A 194 35.86 -28.42 5.04
C GLU A 194 37.06 -28.64 5.96
N VAL A 195 36.82 -28.66 7.26
CA VAL A 195 37.82 -29.04 8.25
C VAL A 195 37.76 -30.56 8.41
N PRO A 196 38.86 -31.30 8.17
CA PRO A 196 38.86 -32.75 8.37
C PRO A 196 38.84 -33.09 9.86
N ALA A 197 38.13 -34.17 10.20
CA ALA A 197 38.08 -34.67 11.56
C ALA A 197 39.46 -35.23 11.98
N GLY A 198 40.14 -34.55 12.91
CA GLY A 198 41.44 -34.96 13.41
C GLY A 198 41.74 -34.38 14.80
N SER A 199 41.84 -35.30 15.75
CA SER A 199 42.21 -35.24 17.17
C SER A 199 42.96 -34.00 17.67
N ALA A 200 42.35 -33.29 18.63
CA ALA A 200 43.05 -32.38 19.53
C ALA A 200 42.90 -32.89 20.97
N ASP A 201 43.88 -33.69 21.40
CA ASP A 201 44.18 -33.89 22.80
C ASP A 201 44.64 -32.57 23.43
N GLY A 202 44.10 -32.26 24.62
CA GLY A 202 44.77 -31.42 25.60
C GLY A 202 44.48 -29.92 25.58
N ALA A 203 43.45 -29.50 26.31
CA ALA A 203 43.49 -28.30 27.14
C ALA A 203 42.44 -28.41 28.24
N GLY A 204 42.82 -29.06 29.35
CA GLY A 204 42.03 -29.10 30.57
C GLY A 204 41.97 -27.72 31.23
N GLY A 205 40.76 -27.31 31.59
CA GLY A 205 40.49 -26.14 32.41
C GLY A 205 39.04 -26.14 32.87
N LEU A 206 38.80 -26.69 34.06
CA LEU A 206 37.50 -26.63 34.75
C LEU A 206 37.14 -25.17 35.08
N PRO A 207 35.93 -24.69 34.77
CA PRO A 207 35.43 -23.46 35.39
C PRO A 207 34.95 -23.74 36.83
N PRO A 208 35.07 -22.76 37.74
CA PRO A 208 34.89 -22.98 39.18
C PRO A 208 33.42 -23.10 39.61
N SER A 209 33.19 -23.91 40.66
CA SER A 209 31.91 -24.04 41.35
C SER A 209 31.55 -22.75 42.09
N ARG A 210 30.34 -22.22 41.88
CA ARG A 210 29.76 -21.21 42.78
C ARG A 210 28.96 -21.89 43.88
N ALA A 211 29.41 -21.66 45.11
CA ALA A 211 28.79 -22.08 46.35
C ALA A 211 27.43 -21.39 46.60
N ALA A 212 26.58 -22.12 47.31
CA ALA A 212 25.27 -21.71 47.79
C ALA A 212 25.33 -20.76 48.99
N GLY A 213 24.30 -19.94 49.16
CA GLY A 213 23.97 -19.30 50.44
C GLY A 213 23.02 -18.11 50.29
N GLY A 214 21.78 -18.24 50.79
CA GLY A 214 20.89 -17.09 51.03
C GLY A 214 19.41 -17.33 50.72
N THR A 215 18.73 -18.10 51.57
CA THR A 215 17.27 -18.25 51.62
C THR A 215 16.59 -16.96 52.11
N VAL A 216 15.66 -16.41 51.34
CA VAL A 216 14.67 -15.44 51.83
C VAL A 216 13.26 -15.97 51.57
N ARG A 217 12.56 -16.30 52.66
CA ARG A 217 11.16 -16.72 52.70
C ARG A 217 10.26 -15.62 52.15
N ARG A 218 9.42 -15.94 51.15
CA ARG A 218 8.22 -15.15 50.81
C ARG A 218 7.04 -15.63 51.66
N GLY A 219 6.52 -14.77 52.52
CA GLY A 219 5.24 -14.95 53.20
C GLY A 219 4.06 -14.52 52.31
N PRO A 220 2.84 -15.06 52.52
CA PRO A 220 1.68 -14.75 51.70
C PRO A 220 0.97 -13.50 52.22
N ARG A 221 0.47 -12.64 51.33
CA ARG A 221 -0.46 -11.54 51.67
C ARG A 221 -1.42 -11.27 50.50
N PRO A 222 -2.59 -10.66 50.77
CA PRO A 222 -3.88 -11.31 50.57
C PRO A 222 -4.68 -10.68 49.43
N ALA A 223 -5.74 -11.37 49.01
CA ALA A 223 -6.72 -10.86 48.06
C ALA A 223 -7.58 -9.74 48.68
N PRO A 224 -7.96 -8.70 47.90
CA PRO A 224 -9.11 -7.87 48.23
C PRO A 224 -10.37 -8.31 47.47
N SER A 225 -11.35 -8.68 48.29
CA SER A 225 -12.81 -8.51 48.20
C SER A 225 -13.45 -7.96 46.91
N ARG A 226 -14.42 -8.76 46.43
CA ARG A 226 -15.57 -8.37 45.61
C ARG A 226 -16.39 -7.29 46.32
N GLU A 227 -16.63 -6.17 45.64
CA GLU A 227 -17.83 -5.36 45.84
C GLU A 227 -18.53 -5.15 44.51
N ALA A 228 -19.83 -5.37 44.54
CA ALA A 228 -20.73 -5.31 43.40
C ALA A 228 -21.06 -3.86 43.06
N SER A 229 -20.84 -3.46 41.80
CA SER A 229 -21.47 -2.28 41.23
C SER A 229 -22.34 -2.68 40.04
N ARG A 230 -23.61 -2.34 40.22
CA ARG A 230 -24.83 -2.54 39.42
C ARG A 230 -24.64 -2.42 37.90
N ALA A 231 -25.29 -3.37 37.21
CA ALA A 231 -25.54 -3.39 35.78
C ALA A 231 -26.37 -2.18 35.31
N ALA A 232 -25.94 -1.58 34.19
CA ALA A 232 -26.76 -0.74 33.32
C ALA A 232 -27.11 -1.56 32.05
N PRO A 233 -28.28 -1.33 31.43
CA PRO A 233 -28.88 -2.29 30.53
C PRO A 233 -28.20 -2.36 29.16
N SER A 234 -28.08 -3.61 28.69
CA SER A 234 -27.79 -4.02 27.32
C SER A 234 -28.57 -3.19 26.30
N ARG A 235 -27.87 -2.34 25.54
CA ARG A 235 -28.39 -1.79 24.29
C ARG A 235 -28.31 -2.89 23.24
N ALA A 236 -29.49 -3.24 22.72
CA ALA A 236 -29.70 -4.22 21.69
C ALA A 236 -28.65 -4.12 20.57
N LYS A 237 -28.06 -5.28 20.26
CA LYS A 237 -27.13 -5.50 19.16
C LYS A 237 -27.86 -5.20 17.85
N ALA A 238 -27.72 -3.98 17.34
CA ALA A 238 -28.08 -3.67 15.97
C ALA A 238 -27.27 -4.60 15.06
N ALA A 239 -27.97 -5.40 14.26
CA ALA A 239 -27.37 -6.29 13.29
C ALA A 239 -26.44 -5.47 12.38
N ARG A 240 -25.14 -5.80 12.38
CA ARG A 240 -24.23 -5.37 11.33
C ARG A 240 -24.83 -5.83 10.00
N PRO A 241 -24.88 -4.99 8.95
CA PRO A 241 -25.20 -5.49 7.63
C PRO A 241 -24.20 -6.60 7.28
N ALA A 242 -24.69 -7.70 6.70
CA ALA A 242 -23.87 -8.82 6.30
C ALA A 242 -22.70 -8.30 5.45
N ALA A 243 -21.47 -8.57 5.91
CA ALA A 243 -20.27 -8.31 5.11
C ALA A 243 -20.44 -9.03 3.77
N ALA A 244 -20.24 -8.31 2.66
CA ALA A 244 -20.23 -8.91 1.34
C ALA A 244 -19.24 -10.07 1.37
N ALA A 245 -19.72 -11.29 1.08
CA ALA A 245 -18.85 -12.46 1.08
C ALA A 245 -17.74 -12.25 0.04
N THR A 246 -16.48 -12.29 0.49
CA THR A 246 -15.33 -12.24 -0.41
C THR A 246 -15.23 -13.59 -1.11
N TRP A 247 -15.70 -13.66 -2.34
CA TRP A 247 -15.59 -14.86 -3.17
C TRP A 247 -14.22 -14.90 -3.83
N VAL A 248 -13.51 -16.02 -3.63
CA VAL A 248 -12.16 -16.27 -4.15
C VAL A 248 -12.22 -17.57 -4.95
N SER A 249 -11.59 -17.58 -6.12
CA SER A 249 -11.50 -18.80 -6.92
C SER A 249 -10.58 -19.84 -6.24
N ALA A 250 -10.73 -21.13 -6.53
CA ALA A 250 -9.81 -22.15 -5.99
C ALA A 250 -8.34 -21.85 -6.35
N GLU A 251 -8.10 -21.42 -7.60
CA GLU A 251 -6.77 -21.01 -8.07
C GLU A 251 -6.28 -19.72 -7.38
N GLY A 252 -7.17 -18.73 -7.18
CA GLY A 252 -6.86 -17.51 -6.45
C GLY A 252 -6.51 -17.78 -4.98
N LEU A 253 -7.19 -18.72 -4.36
CA LEU A 253 -6.90 -19.17 -3.00
C LEU A 253 -5.53 -19.85 -2.90
N ASP A 254 -5.21 -20.73 -3.85
CA ASP A 254 -3.90 -21.39 -3.88
C ASP A 254 -2.77 -20.40 -4.17
N ARG A 255 -2.99 -19.40 -5.03
CA ARG A 255 -2.06 -18.28 -5.22
C ARG A 255 -1.85 -17.48 -3.94
N LEU A 256 -2.92 -17.14 -3.21
CA LEU A 256 -2.82 -16.43 -1.93
C LEU A 256 -2.12 -17.26 -0.86
N ARG A 257 -2.35 -18.58 -0.81
CA ARG A 257 -1.64 -19.49 0.10
C ARG A 257 -0.16 -19.62 -0.23
N ALA A 258 0.19 -19.73 -1.51
CA ALA A 258 1.58 -19.78 -1.97
C ALA A 258 2.32 -18.48 -1.62
N GLU A 259 1.68 -17.33 -1.88
CA GLU A 259 2.22 -16.02 -1.52
C GLU A 259 2.39 -15.88 0.00
N HIS A 260 1.40 -16.30 0.80
CA HIS A 260 1.48 -16.30 2.27
C HIS A 260 2.64 -17.17 2.77
N ALA A 261 2.81 -18.38 2.22
CA ALA A 261 3.87 -19.30 2.58
C ALA A 261 5.26 -18.74 2.23
N GLU A 262 5.42 -18.11 1.07
CA GLU A 262 6.67 -17.44 0.68
C GLU A 262 6.99 -16.26 1.62
N LEU A 263 6.00 -15.40 1.88
CA LEU A 263 6.17 -14.22 2.72
C LEU A 263 6.51 -14.59 4.17
N THR A 264 5.86 -15.60 4.74
CA THR A 264 6.06 -16.04 6.12
C THR A 264 7.27 -16.97 6.30
N GLY A 265 7.52 -17.86 5.34
CA GLY A 265 8.53 -18.92 5.44
C GLY A 265 9.91 -18.54 4.93
N VAL A 266 9.99 -17.64 3.93
CA VAL A 266 11.26 -17.24 3.32
C VAL A 266 11.56 -15.78 3.66
N ARG A 267 10.68 -14.87 3.25
CA ARG A 267 10.98 -13.44 3.29
C ARG A 267 10.99 -12.86 4.71
N ARG A 268 10.06 -13.27 5.59
CA ARG A 268 10.01 -12.82 6.99
C ARG A 268 11.31 -13.18 7.74
N PRO A 269 11.81 -14.45 7.71
CA PRO A 269 13.11 -14.79 8.28
C PRO A 269 14.29 -14.00 7.70
N GLU A 270 14.34 -13.79 6.38
CA GLU A 270 15.40 -13.02 5.72
C GLU A 270 15.45 -11.57 6.21
N VAL A 271 14.28 -10.91 6.28
CA VAL A 271 14.17 -9.53 6.78
C VAL A 271 14.60 -9.46 8.25
N ILE A 272 14.16 -10.39 9.09
CA ILE A 272 14.57 -10.47 10.50
C ILE A 272 16.09 -10.68 10.61
N GLY A 273 16.66 -11.54 9.78
CA GLY A 273 18.10 -11.78 9.71
C GLY A 273 18.88 -10.52 9.36
N ARG A 274 18.42 -9.76 8.36
CA ARG A 274 19.01 -8.47 7.98
C ARG A 274 18.90 -7.43 9.09
N ILE A 275 17.75 -7.35 9.77
CA ILE A 275 17.57 -6.48 10.95
C ILE A 275 18.58 -6.85 12.03
N LYS A 276 18.78 -8.14 12.30
CA LYS A 276 19.73 -8.62 13.32
C LYS A 276 21.18 -8.29 12.94
N ALA A 277 21.58 -8.55 11.70
CA ALA A 277 22.92 -8.22 11.20
C ALA A 277 23.19 -6.70 11.24
N ALA A 278 22.20 -5.89 10.88
CA ALA A 278 22.29 -4.44 10.97
C ALA A 278 22.39 -3.95 12.43
N LYS A 279 21.79 -4.66 13.39
CA LYS A 279 21.92 -4.33 14.83
C LYS A 279 23.31 -4.61 15.40
N GLU A 280 24.00 -5.63 14.90
CA GLU A 280 25.34 -6.02 15.38
C GLU A 280 26.45 -5.06 14.93
N LEU A 281 26.19 -4.20 13.93
CA LEU A 281 27.12 -3.19 13.41
C LEU A 281 27.22 -1.90 14.28
N GLY A 282 26.54 -1.84 15.42
CA GLY A 282 26.95 -1.00 16.56
C GLY A 282 26.56 0.48 16.56
N ASP A 283 26.15 1.08 15.44
CA ASP A 283 25.62 2.46 15.43
C ASP A 283 24.22 2.56 14.80
N LEU A 284 23.20 2.30 15.63
CA LEU A 284 21.80 2.20 15.22
C LEU A 284 21.18 3.53 14.77
N LYS A 285 21.80 4.67 15.11
CA LYS A 285 21.24 6.01 14.82
C LYS A 285 21.53 6.49 13.40
N GLU A 286 22.52 5.90 12.72
CA GLU A 286 22.87 6.23 11.32
C GLU A 286 22.83 5.02 10.38
N ASN A 287 22.43 3.83 10.88
CA ASN A 287 22.41 2.62 10.07
C ASN A 287 21.21 2.58 9.11
N ALA A 288 21.44 3.05 7.88
CA ALA A 288 20.47 3.04 6.80
C ALA A 288 19.92 1.64 6.47
N ASP A 289 20.72 0.59 6.66
CA ASP A 289 20.31 -0.79 6.42
C ASP A 289 19.32 -1.28 7.48
N TYR A 290 19.46 -0.80 8.73
CA TYR A 290 18.49 -1.08 9.79
C TYR A 290 17.13 -0.45 9.50
N ALA A 291 17.11 0.82 9.08
CA ALA A 291 15.88 1.53 8.75
C ALA A 291 15.17 0.90 7.55
N ALA A 292 15.92 0.56 6.50
CA ALA A 292 15.38 -0.11 5.31
C ALA A 292 14.82 -1.49 5.62
N ALA A 293 15.52 -2.29 6.43
CA ALA A 293 15.06 -3.62 6.82
C ALA A 293 13.81 -3.55 7.71
N ARG A 294 13.66 -2.50 8.54
CA ARG A 294 12.44 -2.27 9.35
C ARG A 294 11.26 -1.80 8.50
N GLU A 295 11.48 -0.95 7.52
CA GLU A 295 10.42 -0.54 6.59
C GLU A 295 9.94 -1.73 5.74
N GLU A 296 10.87 -2.54 5.22
CA GLU A 296 10.53 -3.76 4.50
C GLU A 296 9.77 -4.75 5.38
N GLN A 297 10.13 -4.86 6.67
CA GLN A 297 9.35 -5.64 7.64
C GLN A 297 7.91 -5.14 7.72
N SER A 298 7.68 -3.84 7.86
CA SER A 298 6.31 -3.29 7.94
C SER A 298 5.49 -3.58 6.67
N PHE A 299 6.07 -3.40 5.47
CA PHE A 299 5.38 -3.72 4.21
C PHE A 299 5.05 -5.21 4.09
N LEU A 300 6.00 -6.07 4.50
CA LEU A 300 5.81 -7.51 4.46
C LEU A 300 4.72 -7.96 5.44
N GLU A 301 4.71 -7.44 6.66
CA GLU A 301 3.67 -7.75 7.65
C GLU A 301 2.29 -7.23 7.23
N GLY A 302 2.20 -6.04 6.63
CA GLY A 302 0.96 -5.51 6.08
C GLY A 302 0.39 -6.39 4.96
N ARG A 303 1.23 -6.88 4.06
CA ARG A 303 0.80 -7.82 3.01
C ARG A 303 0.34 -9.15 3.58
N ILE A 304 1.06 -9.69 4.57
CA ILE A 304 0.67 -10.92 5.26
C ILE A 304 -0.69 -10.75 5.94
N ALA A 305 -0.91 -9.65 6.66
CA ALA A 305 -2.18 -9.37 7.34
C ALA A 305 -3.36 -9.28 6.34
N ALA A 306 -3.15 -8.62 5.19
CA ALA A 306 -4.16 -8.53 4.14
C ALA A 306 -4.49 -9.89 3.52
N ILE A 307 -3.48 -10.72 3.24
CA ILE A 307 -3.68 -12.08 2.73
C ILE A 307 -4.38 -12.94 3.77
N GLU A 308 -3.96 -12.89 5.04
CA GLU A 308 -4.61 -13.63 6.12
C GLU A 308 -6.07 -13.21 6.31
N GLN A 309 -6.38 -11.92 6.20
CA GLN A 309 -7.76 -11.45 6.24
C GLN A 309 -8.57 -12.03 5.08
N THR A 310 -8.01 -11.99 3.87
CA THR A 310 -8.65 -12.54 2.68
C THR A 310 -8.86 -14.05 2.82
N LEU A 311 -7.86 -14.80 3.30
CA LEU A 311 -7.96 -16.24 3.56
C LEU A 311 -8.98 -16.59 4.66
N ARG A 312 -9.16 -15.73 5.67
CA ARG A 312 -10.16 -15.91 6.73
C ARG A 312 -11.59 -15.68 6.25
N GLU A 313 -11.77 -14.72 5.35
CA GLU A 313 -13.09 -14.30 4.86
C GLU A 313 -13.50 -14.99 3.54
N ALA A 314 -12.54 -15.62 2.85
CA ALA A 314 -12.75 -16.25 1.56
C ALA A 314 -13.79 -17.37 1.65
N THR A 315 -14.87 -17.23 0.89
CA THR A 315 -15.74 -18.35 0.55
C THR A 315 -15.26 -18.91 -0.77
N VAL A 316 -14.69 -20.12 -0.73
CA VAL A 316 -14.15 -20.82 -1.90
C VAL A 316 -15.31 -21.32 -2.75
N ILE A 317 -15.34 -20.90 -4.00
CA ILE A 317 -16.23 -21.50 -5.00
C ILE A 317 -15.38 -22.53 -5.75
N GLU A 318 -15.59 -23.81 -5.46
CA GLU A 318 -15.08 -24.87 -6.31
C GLU A 318 -15.77 -24.78 -7.66
N VAL A 319 -14.97 -24.83 -8.73
CA VAL A 319 -15.45 -24.91 -10.10
C VAL A 319 -16.28 -26.18 -10.17
N ALA A 320 -17.61 -26.05 -10.16
CA ALA A 320 -18.48 -27.17 -10.43
C ALA A 320 -18.30 -27.49 -11.91
N ASP A 321 -17.41 -28.45 -12.20
CA ASP A 321 -17.12 -29.06 -13.50
C ASP A 321 -18.37 -29.06 -14.38
N GLY A 322 -18.52 -28.08 -15.28
CA GLY A 322 -19.40 -28.09 -16.46
C GLY A 322 -20.87 -28.56 -16.35
N ALA A 323 -21.35 -28.99 -15.19
CA ALA A 323 -22.50 -29.89 -15.09
C ALA A 323 -23.83 -29.14 -15.21
N SER A 324 -23.81 -27.82 -15.01
CA SER A 324 -24.99 -26.98 -15.14
C SER A 324 -25.09 -26.24 -16.49
N GLY A 325 -24.00 -26.17 -17.27
CA GLY A 325 -23.92 -25.40 -18.50
C GLY A 325 -24.15 -23.89 -18.31
N ARG A 326 -24.01 -23.39 -17.08
CA ARG A 326 -24.20 -21.98 -16.72
C ARG A 326 -22.89 -21.34 -16.30
N ALA A 327 -22.69 -20.09 -16.71
CA ALA A 327 -21.56 -19.28 -16.29
C ALA A 327 -21.64 -18.95 -14.80
N SER A 328 -20.55 -19.17 -14.07
CA SER A 328 -20.43 -18.93 -12.64
C SER A 328 -19.09 -18.25 -12.33
N ILE A 329 -18.85 -17.87 -11.07
CA ILE A 329 -17.54 -17.33 -10.66
C ILE A 329 -16.51 -18.46 -10.82
N GLY A 330 -15.47 -18.23 -11.61
CA GLY A 330 -14.47 -19.19 -12.06
C GLY A 330 -14.66 -19.63 -13.52
N SER A 331 -15.85 -19.45 -14.11
CA SER A 331 -16.12 -19.86 -15.49
C SER A 331 -15.47 -18.93 -16.51
N THR A 332 -15.02 -19.52 -17.62
CA THR A 332 -14.54 -18.79 -18.79
C THR A 332 -15.63 -18.76 -19.86
N VAL A 333 -16.09 -17.56 -20.20
CA VAL A 333 -17.21 -17.31 -21.10
C VAL A 333 -16.70 -16.62 -22.36
N THR A 334 -17.01 -17.17 -23.53
CA THR A 334 -16.77 -16.51 -24.82
C THR A 334 -18.06 -15.87 -25.30
N ILE A 335 -18.01 -14.57 -25.57
CA ILE A 335 -19.13 -13.80 -26.09
C ILE A 335 -18.83 -13.30 -27.50
N GLU A 336 -19.87 -13.12 -28.31
CA GLU A 336 -19.82 -12.54 -29.65
C GLU A 336 -20.71 -11.28 -29.68
N ASP A 337 -20.20 -10.17 -30.22
CA ASP A 337 -20.98 -8.96 -30.43
C ASP A 337 -21.75 -8.98 -31.76
N ASP A 338 -22.57 -7.95 -32.00
CA ASP A 338 -23.37 -7.82 -33.24
C ASP A 338 -22.50 -7.71 -34.51
N ASP A 339 -21.23 -7.32 -34.37
CA ASP A 339 -20.24 -7.24 -35.47
C ASP A 339 -19.51 -8.59 -35.70
N GLY A 340 -19.85 -9.62 -34.92
CA GLY A 340 -19.27 -10.96 -35.00
C GLY A 340 -17.90 -11.11 -34.31
N ILE A 341 -17.50 -10.13 -33.50
CA ILE A 341 -16.22 -10.15 -32.78
C ILE A 341 -16.37 -10.99 -31.52
N ARG A 342 -15.49 -11.99 -31.39
CA ARG A 342 -15.46 -12.89 -30.24
C ARG A 342 -14.48 -12.41 -29.18
N THR A 343 -14.96 -12.32 -27.95
CA THR A 343 -14.15 -11.94 -26.78
C THR A 343 -14.34 -12.96 -25.67
N THR A 344 -13.24 -13.44 -25.08
CA THR A 344 -13.27 -14.42 -24.00
C THR A 344 -12.94 -13.76 -22.66
N PHE A 345 -13.77 -14.05 -21.65
CA PHE A 345 -13.62 -13.51 -20.31
C PHE A 345 -13.70 -14.61 -19.25
N THR A 346 -12.91 -14.51 -18.19
CA THR A 346 -13.06 -15.33 -16.99
C THR A 346 -13.74 -14.52 -15.89
N ILE A 347 -14.87 -15.00 -15.38
CA ILE A 347 -15.58 -14.33 -14.30
C ILE A 347 -14.86 -14.64 -12.99
N VAL A 348 -14.37 -13.63 -12.28
CA VAL A 348 -13.63 -13.78 -11.03
C VAL A 348 -14.20 -12.88 -9.94
N GLY A 349 -13.79 -13.07 -8.69
CA GLY A 349 -14.12 -12.14 -7.61
C GLY A 349 -13.53 -10.76 -7.83
N SER A 350 -14.10 -9.74 -7.18
CA SER A 350 -13.68 -8.34 -7.29
C SER A 350 -12.19 -8.11 -7.00
N THR A 351 -11.61 -8.89 -6.09
CA THR A 351 -10.20 -8.80 -5.68
C THR A 351 -9.22 -9.39 -6.72
N GLU A 352 -9.72 -10.22 -7.64
CA GLU A 352 -8.93 -10.93 -8.66
C GLU A 352 -9.12 -10.34 -10.07
N ALA A 353 -9.96 -9.32 -10.20
CA ALA A 353 -10.34 -8.75 -11.49
C ALA A 353 -9.15 -8.04 -12.15
N ASP A 354 -8.94 -8.39 -13.40
CA ASP A 354 -7.88 -7.87 -14.25
C ASP A 354 -8.40 -7.85 -15.70
N PRO A 355 -9.09 -6.77 -16.11
CA PRO A 355 -9.70 -6.67 -17.43
C PRO A 355 -8.68 -6.80 -18.57
N ALA A 356 -7.41 -6.44 -18.34
CA ALA A 356 -6.35 -6.57 -19.33
C ALA A 356 -5.97 -8.04 -19.58
N ALA A 357 -6.07 -8.89 -18.56
CA ALA A 357 -5.90 -10.34 -18.68
C ALA A 357 -7.20 -11.08 -19.02
N GLY A 358 -8.27 -10.37 -19.38
CA GLY A 358 -9.59 -10.97 -19.64
C GLY A 358 -10.31 -11.48 -18.39
N ARG A 359 -9.87 -11.11 -17.18
CA ARG A 359 -10.51 -11.50 -15.92
C ARG A 359 -11.46 -10.40 -15.45
N ILE A 360 -12.76 -10.66 -15.47
CA ILE A 360 -13.78 -9.66 -15.15
C ILE A 360 -14.39 -9.92 -13.79
N SER A 361 -14.61 -8.84 -13.04
CA SER A 361 -15.25 -8.93 -11.72
C SER A 361 -16.71 -9.38 -11.85
N ASN A 362 -17.14 -10.28 -10.96
CA ASN A 362 -18.53 -10.71 -10.79
C ASN A 362 -19.49 -9.54 -10.50
N VAL A 363 -19.00 -8.40 -10.00
CA VAL A 363 -19.82 -7.18 -9.77
C VAL A 363 -19.77 -6.16 -10.91
N SER A 364 -18.95 -6.38 -11.95
CA SER A 364 -18.90 -5.51 -13.14
C SER A 364 -20.19 -5.61 -13.97
N PRO A 365 -20.56 -4.62 -14.79
CA PRO A 365 -21.74 -4.69 -15.66
C PRO A 365 -21.73 -5.91 -16.58
N VAL A 366 -20.56 -6.23 -17.17
CA VAL A 366 -20.35 -7.41 -18.02
C VAL A 366 -20.43 -8.68 -17.18
N GLY A 367 -19.72 -8.75 -16.05
CA GLY A 367 -19.72 -9.93 -15.19
C GLY A 367 -21.11 -10.26 -14.62
N ARG A 368 -21.89 -9.25 -14.23
CA ARG A 368 -23.28 -9.42 -13.78
C ARG A 368 -24.20 -9.92 -14.88
N ALA A 369 -24.00 -9.47 -16.11
CA ALA A 369 -24.80 -9.91 -17.26
C ALA A 369 -24.46 -11.36 -17.67
N LEU A 370 -23.20 -11.77 -17.50
CA LEU A 370 -22.75 -13.12 -17.85
C LEU A 370 -23.03 -14.16 -16.75
N LEU A 371 -23.10 -13.76 -15.49
CA LEU A 371 -23.42 -14.67 -14.38
C LEU A 371 -24.78 -15.36 -14.58
N GLY A 372 -24.77 -16.69 -14.56
CA GLY A 372 -25.95 -17.53 -14.71
C GLY A 372 -26.38 -17.80 -16.16
N GLY A 373 -25.76 -17.13 -17.14
CA GLY A 373 -26.03 -17.29 -18.56
C GLY A 373 -25.53 -18.62 -19.14
N ARG A 374 -26.16 -19.08 -20.22
CA ARG A 374 -25.87 -20.34 -20.92
C ARG A 374 -25.41 -20.08 -22.34
N VAL A 375 -24.78 -21.09 -22.95
CA VAL A 375 -24.47 -21.06 -24.39
C VAL A 375 -25.76 -20.85 -25.19
N GLY A 376 -25.75 -19.84 -26.06
CA GLY A 376 -26.88 -19.41 -26.88
C GLY A 376 -27.68 -18.23 -26.31
N ASP A 377 -27.46 -17.83 -25.06
CA ASP A 377 -28.18 -16.69 -24.46
C ASP A 377 -27.67 -15.36 -25.02
N ASP A 378 -28.62 -14.46 -25.33
CA ASP A 378 -28.33 -13.05 -25.63
C ASP A 378 -28.38 -12.23 -24.34
N VAL A 379 -27.27 -11.57 -24.01
CA VAL A 379 -27.13 -10.71 -22.83
C VAL A 379 -27.00 -9.25 -23.24
N VAL A 380 -27.69 -8.36 -22.53
CA VAL A 380 -27.64 -6.91 -22.75
C VAL A 380 -26.83 -6.28 -21.63
N VAL A 381 -25.73 -5.60 -21.99
CA VAL A 381 -24.87 -4.91 -21.04
C VAL A 381 -25.05 -3.41 -21.21
N ALA A 382 -25.39 -2.74 -20.10
CA ALA A 382 -25.37 -1.28 -20.06
C ALA A 382 -23.91 -0.80 -20.06
N THR A 383 -23.48 -0.16 -21.15
CA THR A 383 -22.18 0.49 -21.25
C THR A 383 -22.35 2.02 -21.20
N PRO A 384 -21.31 2.79 -20.84
CA PRO A 384 -21.36 4.26 -20.86
C PRO A 384 -21.69 4.86 -22.24
N ARG A 385 -21.60 4.08 -23.33
CA ARG A 385 -21.89 4.51 -24.72
C ARG A 385 -23.25 4.02 -25.24
N GLY A 386 -24.03 3.30 -24.43
CA GLY A 386 -25.30 2.70 -24.82
C GLY A 386 -25.42 1.22 -24.42
N GLU A 387 -26.55 0.61 -24.74
CA GLU A 387 -26.75 -0.83 -24.56
C GLU A 387 -25.93 -1.60 -25.62
N ALA A 388 -25.08 -2.52 -25.17
CA ALA A 388 -24.37 -3.45 -26.03
C ALA A 388 -24.99 -4.84 -25.88
N ARG A 389 -25.27 -5.52 -27.00
CA ARG A 389 -25.79 -6.88 -27.02
C ARG A 389 -24.65 -7.85 -27.31
N TYR A 390 -24.64 -8.94 -26.57
CA TYR A 390 -23.66 -10.00 -26.75
C TYR A 390 -24.35 -11.36 -26.70
N ARG A 391 -23.90 -12.29 -27.52
CA ARG A 391 -24.34 -13.68 -27.48
C ARG A 391 -23.29 -14.55 -26.81
N ILE A 392 -23.68 -15.38 -25.85
CA ILE A 392 -22.78 -16.35 -25.23
C ILE A 392 -22.57 -17.52 -26.18
N ILE A 393 -21.34 -17.69 -26.68
CA ILE A 393 -20.98 -18.76 -27.62
C ILE A 393 -20.43 -19.98 -26.89
N GLU A 394 -19.79 -19.77 -25.74
CA GLU A 394 -19.13 -20.83 -25.01
C GLU A 394 -19.06 -20.52 -23.52
N VAL A 395 -19.22 -21.55 -22.69
CA VAL A 395 -18.98 -21.49 -21.24
C VAL A 395 -18.13 -22.70 -20.86
N ARG A 396 -16.97 -22.45 -20.26
CA ARG A 396 -16.02 -23.45 -19.75
C ARG A 396 -15.85 -23.35 -18.25
#